data_AF-A0A928HTB1-F1
#
_entry.id   AF-A0A928HTB1-F1
#
_cell.length_a   1.000
_cell.length_b   1.000
_cell.length_c   1.000
_cell.angle_alpha   90.00
_cell.angle_beta   90.00
_cell.angle_gamma   90.00
#
_symmetry.space_group_name_H-M   'P 1'
#
loop_
_entity.id
_entity.type
_entity.pdbx_description
1 polymer ?
#
loop_
_entity_poly.entity_id
_entity_poly.type
_entity_poly.pdbx_seq_one_letter_code
_entity_poly.pdbx_strand_id
1 'polypeptide(L)'
;MKKIALTSLLAVMAAGSAHAANIIDGNPLYRPGEGHFYSVTSVGSHTKAVDEVGISEEFGYGITDRLAVVMETSAGQADWFDTMSWNTLGIGLNYRMVDQGAWKADLMASYSMAPVWGDHKSFMDKDETLYDWTVGVRGGYVGEGFTIAGHVMFDYVNSESFNWNDEGIHTMRFGVDGQLLLSDMWNLVAGAEYTAWIDEDMWEMDLGTWDFMFGANYNIDETKFIGAYISKEMVHAAEGEWDMLDGFGFGVKFGIDF
;
A
#
# COMPACT_ATOMS: atom_id res chain seq x y z
N MET A 1 22.40 -30.99 28.17
CA MET A 1 21.34 -29.95 28.23
C MET A 1 21.71 -28.83 27.26
N LYS A 2 21.08 -28.77 26.08
CA LYS A 2 21.24 -27.62 25.16
C LYS A 2 20.32 -26.49 25.64
N LYS A 3 20.77 -25.25 25.50
CA LYS A 3 20.10 -24.09 26.10
C LYS A 3 18.98 -23.54 25.22
N ILE A 4 17.98 -23.01 25.92
CA ILE A 4 16.97 -22.02 25.48
C ILE A 4 17.50 -21.16 24.32
N ALA A 5 16.86 -21.30 23.15
CA ALA A 5 17.08 -20.47 21.95
C ALA A 5 15.75 -20.18 21.21
N LEU A 6 14.62 -20.31 21.92
CA LEU A 6 13.26 -20.13 21.38
C LEU A 6 12.52 -18.93 22.03
N THR A 7 13.20 -18.20 22.92
CA THR A 7 12.63 -17.08 23.71
C THR A 7 13.21 -15.73 23.28
N SER A 8 14.17 -15.73 22.35
CA SER A 8 14.78 -14.55 21.72
C SER A 8 14.26 -14.29 20.30
N LEU A 9 13.32 -15.10 19.81
CA LEU A 9 12.55 -14.86 18.58
C LEU A 9 11.16 -14.23 18.87
N LEU A 10 10.89 -13.92 20.14
CA LEU A 10 9.63 -13.36 20.68
C LEU A 10 9.83 -11.96 21.28
N ALA A 11 10.95 -11.31 20.93
CA ALA A 11 11.22 -9.90 21.17
C ALA A 11 11.92 -9.37 19.91
N VAL A 12 11.56 -8.17 19.46
CA VAL A 12 11.86 -7.68 18.09
C VAL A 12 11.13 -8.49 17.00
N MET A 13 9.80 -8.57 17.13
CA MET A 13 8.89 -8.55 15.98
C MET A 13 8.26 -7.15 16.00
N ALA A 14 8.74 -6.28 15.11
CA ALA A 14 8.28 -4.89 14.93
C ALA A 14 8.51 -4.53 13.45
N ALA A 15 7.63 -3.70 12.87
CA ALA A 15 7.37 -3.54 11.42
C ALA A 15 6.51 -4.69 10.80
N GLY A 16 5.96 -4.44 9.59
CA GLY A 16 4.53 -4.64 9.20
C GLY A 16 3.68 -3.46 9.73
N SER A 17 2.88 -2.62 9.00
CA SER A 17 2.66 -2.36 7.55
C SER A 17 2.87 -0.87 7.24
N ALA A 18 3.27 -0.49 6.02
CA ALA A 18 3.15 0.89 5.53
C ALA A 18 1.80 1.18 4.85
N HIS A 19 1.16 0.13 4.33
CA HIS A 19 -0.22 0.15 3.87
C HIS A 19 -1.16 0.06 5.08
N ALA A 20 -1.75 1.22 5.43
CA ALA A 20 -2.71 1.38 6.52
C ALA A 20 -3.39 2.76 6.44
N ALA A 21 -4.35 2.93 5.52
CA ALA A 21 -5.17 4.14 5.41
C ALA A 21 -6.51 3.84 4.73
N ASN A 22 -7.55 4.59 5.12
CA ASN A 22 -8.87 4.66 4.45
C ASN A 22 -9.78 3.40 4.47
N ILE A 23 -10.67 3.33 5.47
CA ILE A 23 -12.08 2.87 5.37
C ILE A 23 -12.99 3.72 6.28
N ILE A 24 -12.96 5.04 6.10
CA ILE A 24 -14.17 5.86 6.12
C ILE A 24 -14.01 6.79 4.92
N ASP A 25 -14.88 6.65 3.92
CA ASP A 25 -15.13 7.67 2.89
C ASP A 25 -13.93 8.17 2.07
N GLY A 26 -12.82 7.43 1.95
CA GLY A 26 -11.60 7.93 1.29
C GLY A 26 -10.59 8.61 2.22
N ASN A 27 -10.78 8.58 3.54
CA ASN A 27 -9.97 9.32 4.51
C ASN A 27 -8.56 8.73 4.71
N PRO A 28 -7.47 9.42 4.30
CA PRO A 28 -6.11 8.90 4.41
C PRO A 28 -5.55 8.84 5.85
N LEU A 29 -6.30 9.32 6.85
CA LEU A 29 -5.97 9.24 8.27
C LEU A 29 -6.98 8.39 9.07
N TYR A 30 -7.90 7.69 8.39
CA TYR A 30 -8.78 6.71 9.04
C TYR A 30 -7.99 5.51 9.57
N ARG A 31 -8.43 5.02 10.73
CA ARG A 31 -8.02 3.76 11.36
C ARG A 31 -9.21 3.21 12.17
N PRO A 32 -9.34 1.87 12.31
CA PRO A 32 -10.35 1.25 13.16
C PRO A 32 -10.04 1.53 14.64
N GLY A 33 -11.09 1.77 15.43
CA GLY A 33 -11.01 1.90 16.88
C GLY A 33 -10.81 0.55 17.58
N GLU A 34 -10.59 0.56 18.90
CA GLU A 34 -10.41 -0.69 19.66
C GLU A 34 -11.55 -1.69 19.46
N GLY A 35 -11.23 -2.88 18.93
CA GLY A 35 -12.17 -3.97 18.67
C GLY A 35 -12.83 -3.96 17.28
N HIS A 36 -12.68 -2.89 16.48
CA HIS A 36 -13.28 -2.79 15.15
C HIS A 36 -12.44 -3.49 14.07
N PHE A 37 -13.12 -3.95 13.02
CA PHE A 37 -12.53 -4.67 11.90
C PHE A 37 -13.01 -4.10 10.56
N TYR A 38 -12.10 -3.97 9.60
CA TYR A 38 -12.37 -3.38 8.28
C TYR A 38 -11.94 -4.30 7.12
N SER A 39 -12.55 -4.13 5.95
CA SER A 39 -12.24 -4.82 4.69
C SER A 39 -12.42 -3.87 3.50
N VAL A 40 -11.37 -3.66 2.71
CA VAL A 40 -11.43 -2.99 1.39
C VAL A 40 -11.07 -4.00 0.31
N THR A 41 -12.00 -4.27 -0.59
CA THR A 41 -11.72 -4.90 -1.87
C THR A 41 -11.38 -3.82 -2.89
N SER A 42 -10.34 -4.00 -3.70
CA SER A 42 -10.10 -3.19 -4.91
C SER A 42 -9.97 -4.06 -6.15
N VAL A 43 -10.42 -3.54 -7.29
CA VAL A 43 -10.21 -4.14 -8.62
C VAL A 43 -9.84 -3.03 -9.58
N GLY A 44 -8.78 -3.18 -10.38
CA GLY A 44 -8.40 -2.17 -11.37
C GLY A 44 -7.27 -2.58 -12.32
N SER A 45 -7.10 -1.81 -13.39
CA SER A 45 -6.02 -1.94 -14.37
C SER A 45 -4.88 -0.96 -14.08
N HIS A 46 -3.66 -1.29 -14.53
CA HIS A 46 -2.50 -0.40 -14.39
C HIS A 46 -2.40 0.59 -15.56
N THR A 47 -1.68 1.71 -15.40
CA THR A 47 -1.45 2.65 -16.52
C THR A 47 -0.55 2.00 -17.58
N LYS A 48 0.59 1.42 -17.16
CA LYS A 48 1.51 0.63 -18.02
C LYS A 48 0.87 -0.59 -18.69
N ALA A 49 -0.18 -1.17 -18.12
CA ALA A 49 -0.74 -2.45 -18.55
C ALA A 49 -2.28 -2.41 -18.55
N VAL A 50 -2.85 -1.97 -19.67
CA VAL A 50 -4.30 -1.87 -19.88
C VAL A 50 -4.99 -3.24 -20.05
N ASP A 51 -4.22 -4.26 -20.43
CA ASP A 51 -4.66 -5.66 -20.56
C ASP A 51 -4.42 -6.47 -19.25
N GLU A 52 -3.88 -5.82 -18.21
CA GLU A 52 -3.79 -6.36 -16.85
C GLU A 52 -4.96 -5.89 -15.97
N VAL A 53 -5.40 -6.78 -15.08
CA VAL A 53 -6.33 -6.45 -13.99
C VAL A 53 -5.82 -7.06 -12.69
N GLY A 54 -5.62 -6.22 -11.68
CA GLY A 54 -5.40 -6.64 -10.30
C GLY A 54 -6.71 -6.70 -9.53
N ILE A 55 -6.80 -7.67 -8.61
CA ILE A 55 -7.69 -7.62 -7.44
C ILE A 55 -6.82 -7.55 -6.18
N SER A 56 -7.19 -6.70 -5.23
CA SER A 56 -6.61 -6.70 -3.88
C SER A 56 -7.69 -6.70 -2.80
N GLU A 57 -7.31 -7.16 -1.62
CA GLU A 57 -8.11 -7.14 -0.41
C GLU A 57 -7.23 -6.69 0.75
N GLU A 58 -7.64 -5.63 1.46
CA GLU A 58 -6.97 -5.08 2.65
C GLU A 58 -7.89 -5.22 3.87
N PHE A 59 -7.45 -6.00 4.85
CA PHE A 59 -8.14 -6.20 6.13
C PHE A 59 -7.47 -5.42 7.25
N GLY A 60 -8.22 -4.70 8.07
CA GLY A 60 -7.69 -3.96 9.23
C GLY A 60 -8.35 -4.35 10.53
N TYR A 61 -7.64 -4.29 11.65
CA TYR A 61 -8.19 -4.55 12.98
C TYR A 61 -7.58 -3.64 14.06
N GLY A 62 -8.42 -2.93 14.80
CA GLY A 62 -8.00 -2.07 15.91
C GLY A 62 -7.68 -2.87 17.17
N ILE A 63 -6.40 -3.04 17.50
CA ILE A 63 -5.96 -3.61 18.79
C ILE A 63 -6.21 -2.61 19.93
N THR A 64 -6.04 -1.32 19.66
CA THR A 64 -6.41 -0.17 20.50
C THR A 64 -6.68 1.03 19.59
N ASP A 65 -7.26 2.11 20.12
CA ASP A 65 -7.42 3.40 19.40
C ASP A 65 -6.11 3.99 18.81
N ARG A 66 -4.95 3.46 19.19
CA ARG A 66 -3.64 3.88 18.66
C ARG A 66 -2.84 2.79 17.94
N LEU A 67 -3.27 1.53 17.98
CA LEU A 67 -2.56 0.41 17.35
C LEU A 67 -3.57 -0.43 16.58
N ALA A 68 -3.38 -0.52 15.27
CA ALA A 68 -4.19 -1.35 14.40
C ALA A 68 -3.24 -2.30 13.66
N VAL A 69 -3.65 -3.55 13.44
CA VAL A 69 -3.03 -4.49 12.51
C VAL A 69 -3.69 -4.32 11.14
N VAL A 70 -2.93 -4.59 10.08
CA VAL A 70 -3.46 -4.73 8.71
C VAL A 70 -3.02 -6.10 8.17
N MET A 71 -3.72 -6.63 7.17
CA MET A 71 -3.27 -7.73 6.33
C MET A 71 -3.71 -7.43 4.91
N GLU A 72 -2.83 -7.64 3.94
CA GLU A 72 -3.12 -7.37 2.53
C GLU A 72 -2.88 -8.64 1.69
N THR A 73 -3.69 -8.82 0.66
CA THR A 73 -3.46 -9.84 -0.35
C THR A 73 -3.87 -9.31 -1.71
N SER A 74 -3.14 -9.69 -2.76
CA SER A 74 -3.46 -9.28 -4.13
C SER A 74 -3.12 -10.38 -5.14
N ALA A 75 -3.87 -10.40 -6.23
CA ALA A 75 -3.67 -11.30 -7.36
C ALA A 75 -3.86 -10.52 -8.68
N GLY A 76 -3.00 -10.81 -9.65
CA GLY A 76 -3.03 -10.22 -10.98
C GLY A 76 -3.44 -11.22 -12.04
N GLN A 77 -4.01 -10.71 -13.12
CA GLN A 77 -4.10 -11.41 -14.40
C GLN A 77 -3.61 -10.48 -15.51
N ALA A 78 -2.96 -11.06 -16.53
CA ALA A 78 -2.58 -10.39 -17.77
C ALA A 78 -3.13 -11.18 -18.97
N ASP A 79 -2.99 -10.63 -20.19
CA ASP A 79 -3.19 -11.33 -21.46
C ASP A 79 -4.47 -12.16 -21.54
N TRP A 80 -5.63 -11.58 -21.21
CA TRP A 80 -6.93 -12.25 -21.28
C TRP A 80 -6.99 -13.63 -20.56
N PHE A 81 -6.45 -13.68 -19.34
CA PHE A 81 -6.38 -14.86 -18.47
C PHE A 81 -5.28 -15.89 -18.83
N ASP A 82 -4.45 -15.66 -19.85
CA ASP A 82 -3.33 -16.57 -20.17
C ASP A 82 -2.21 -16.52 -19.11
N THR A 83 -2.07 -15.40 -18.39
CA THR A 83 -1.19 -15.26 -17.21
C THR A 83 -1.99 -14.91 -15.96
N MET A 84 -1.74 -15.62 -14.86
CA MET A 84 -2.27 -15.34 -13.52
C MET A 84 -1.16 -15.43 -12.48
N SER A 85 -1.11 -14.48 -11.54
CA SER A 85 -0.12 -14.41 -10.47
C SER A 85 -0.75 -14.03 -9.13
N TRP A 86 -0.18 -14.52 -8.04
CA TRP A 86 -0.47 -14.00 -6.70
C TRP A 86 0.58 -12.94 -6.40
N ASN A 87 0.19 -11.66 -6.40
CA ASN A 87 1.13 -10.54 -6.46
C ASN A 87 1.64 -10.13 -5.06
N THR A 88 0.80 -10.25 -4.02
CA THR A 88 1.18 -9.85 -2.66
C THR A 88 0.48 -10.70 -1.61
N LEU A 89 1.19 -11.02 -0.53
CA LEU A 89 0.65 -11.41 0.76
C LEU A 89 1.44 -10.69 1.86
N GLY A 90 0.81 -9.74 2.56
CA GLY A 90 1.46 -8.86 3.53
C GLY A 90 0.74 -8.76 4.88
N ILE A 91 1.48 -8.34 5.90
CA ILE A 91 0.99 -8.19 7.28
C ILE A 91 1.41 -6.84 7.88
N GLY A 92 0.60 -6.33 8.80
CA GLY A 92 0.57 -4.93 9.13
C GLY A 92 0.39 -4.50 10.58
N LEU A 93 0.79 -3.25 10.82
CA LEU A 93 0.70 -2.44 12.04
C LEU A 93 0.75 -0.97 11.63
N ASN A 94 -0.13 -0.17 12.20
CA ASN A 94 -0.05 1.29 12.16
C ASN A 94 -0.12 1.83 13.60
N TYR A 95 0.75 2.76 14.00
CA TYR A 95 0.80 3.36 15.34
C TYR A 95 0.60 4.89 15.37
N ARG A 96 -0.50 5.34 16.00
CA ARG A 96 -0.93 6.75 16.08
C ARG A 96 -0.12 7.50 17.13
N MET A 97 1.03 8.02 16.71
CA MET A 97 1.96 8.77 17.57
C MET A 97 1.45 10.18 17.93
N VAL A 98 0.72 10.85 17.03
CA VAL A 98 0.10 12.15 17.29
C VAL A 98 -1.40 12.05 17.08
N ASP A 99 -2.15 12.45 18.10
CA ASP A 99 -3.61 12.62 18.04
C ASP A 99 -3.96 13.86 18.88
N GLN A 100 -4.01 15.03 18.21
CA GLN A 100 -4.16 16.33 18.87
C GLN A 100 -5.15 17.21 18.08
N GLY A 101 -6.44 17.09 18.43
CA GLY A 101 -7.51 17.77 17.71
C GLY A 101 -7.57 17.30 16.25
N ALA A 102 -7.47 18.25 15.31
CA ALA A 102 -7.43 17.97 13.88
C ALA A 102 -6.13 17.29 13.41
N TRP A 103 -5.00 17.50 14.10
CA TRP A 103 -3.70 16.97 13.66
C TRP A 103 -3.51 15.51 14.10
N LYS A 104 -3.27 14.64 13.11
CA LYS A 104 -2.95 13.22 13.31
C LYS A 104 -1.59 12.90 12.69
N ALA A 105 -0.84 11.97 13.28
CA ALA A 105 0.32 11.37 12.64
C ALA A 105 0.57 9.94 13.11
N ASP A 106 1.02 9.12 12.18
CA ASP A 106 1.15 7.66 12.25
C ASP A 106 2.57 7.22 11.91
N LEU A 107 3.03 6.17 12.59
CA LEU A 107 4.20 5.37 12.25
C LEU A 107 3.72 4.07 11.59
N MET A 108 4.36 3.71 10.49
CA MET A 108 3.98 2.62 9.58
C MET A 108 5.28 1.97 9.05
N ALA A 109 5.29 0.71 8.62
CA ALA A 109 6.47 0.00 8.07
C ALA A 109 6.11 -1.43 7.61
N SER A 110 6.47 -2.01 6.46
CA SER A 110 5.92 -3.30 5.96
C SER A 110 6.71 -4.57 6.23
N TYR A 111 6.00 -5.71 6.12
CA TYR A 111 6.53 -6.95 5.58
C TYR A 111 5.48 -7.58 4.66
N SER A 112 5.85 -7.80 3.39
CA SER A 112 5.04 -8.55 2.42
C SER A 112 5.91 -9.50 1.59
N MET A 113 5.26 -10.43 0.88
CA MET A 113 5.91 -11.30 -0.09
C MET A 113 5.13 -11.37 -1.40
N ALA A 114 5.84 -11.50 -2.52
CA ALA A 114 5.27 -11.89 -3.81
C ALA A 114 5.53 -13.40 -4.02
N PRO A 115 4.56 -14.29 -3.70
CA PRO A 115 4.75 -15.73 -3.77
C PRO A 115 4.71 -16.26 -5.20
N VAL A 116 5.43 -17.34 -5.45
CA VAL A 116 5.50 -17.93 -6.79
C VAL A 116 4.23 -18.72 -7.09
N TRP A 117 3.54 -18.34 -8.17
CA TRP A 117 2.33 -18.99 -8.65
C TRP A 117 2.56 -19.54 -10.06
N GLY A 118 2.50 -20.87 -10.24
CA GLY A 118 2.79 -21.47 -11.54
C GLY A 118 2.99 -22.98 -11.48
N ASP A 119 3.29 -23.57 -12.64
CA ASP A 119 3.27 -25.02 -12.83
C ASP A 119 4.44 -25.72 -12.08
N HIS A 120 4.10 -26.52 -11.07
CA HIS A 120 5.00 -27.35 -10.26
C HIS A 120 6.13 -26.63 -9.46
N LYS A 121 6.09 -25.30 -9.31
CA LYS A 121 7.00 -24.55 -8.41
C LYS A 121 6.51 -24.52 -6.95
N SER A 122 7.40 -24.15 -6.02
CA SER A 122 7.05 -23.94 -4.61
C SER A 122 6.44 -22.55 -4.41
N PHE A 123 5.34 -22.44 -3.66
CA PHE A 123 4.71 -21.15 -3.32
C PHE A 123 5.69 -20.17 -2.64
N MET A 124 6.64 -20.72 -1.88
CA MET A 124 7.84 -20.02 -1.44
C MET A 124 9.02 -20.70 -2.13
N ASP A 125 9.46 -20.14 -3.27
CA ASP A 125 10.72 -20.54 -3.90
C ASP A 125 11.87 -19.64 -3.42
N LYS A 126 13.05 -20.22 -3.23
CA LYS A 126 14.21 -19.51 -2.70
C LYS A 126 14.91 -18.60 -3.71
N ASP A 127 14.58 -18.71 -5.01
CA ASP A 127 15.23 -17.93 -6.08
C ASP A 127 14.27 -16.96 -6.79
N GLU A 128 12.96 -17.05 -6.50
CA GLU A 128 11.92 -16.31 -7.23
C GLU A 128 10.89 -15.62 -6.32
N THR A 129 10.83 -15.92 -5.02
CA THR A 129 9.97 -15.18 -4.08
C THR A 129 10.62 -13.85 -3.73
N LEU A 130 9.92 -12.74 -3.96
CA LEU A 130 10.33 -11.42 -3.48
C LEU A 130 9.79 -11.16 -2.08
N TYR A 131 10.57 -10.47 -1.25
CA TYR A 131 10.19 -10.01 0.08
C TYR A 131 10.37 -8.50 0.17
N ASP A 132 9.36 -7.77 0.64
CA ASP A 132 9.36 -6.31 0.73
C ASP A 132 9.21 -5.84 2.19
N TRP A 133 10.05 -4.88 2.58
CA TRP A 133 10.12 -4.27 3.91
C TRP A 133 10.06 -2.74 3.84
N THR A 134 8.88 -2.15 3.94
CA THR A 134 8.75 -0.68 4.10
C THR A 134 9.13 -0.19 5.51
N VAL A 135 9.51 1.07 5.68
CA VAL A 135 9.39 1.88 6.91
C VAL A 135 8.89 3.28 6.56
N GLY A 136 8.05 3.92 7.38
CA GLY A 136 7.46 5.20 7.00
C GLY A 136 6.67 5.95 8.07
N VAL A 137 6.27 7.17 7.69
CA VAL A 137 5.46 8.09 8.48
C VAL A 137 4.37 8.69 7.61
N ARG A 138 3.16 8.83 8.15
CA ARG A 138 2.07 9.63 7.55
C ARG A 138 1.62 10.69 8.56
N GLY A 139 1.37 11.91 8.12
CA GLY A 139 0.97 13.03 8.97
C GLY A 139 0.06 14.01 8.26
N GLY A 140 -0.97 14.50 8.95
CA GLY A 140 -1.97 15.32 8.30
C GLY A 140 -3.03 15.91 9.22
N TYR A 141 -4.04 16.50 8.58
CA TYR A 141 -5.08 17.33 9.17
C TYR A 141 -6.46 16.81 8.77
N VAL A 142 -7.27 16.48 9.77
CA VAL A 142 -8.71 16.16 9.62
C VAL A 142 -9.51 17.42 9.97
N GLY A 143 -10.09 18.05 8.95
CA GLY A 143 -10.95 19.23 9.07
C GLY A 143 -12.44 18.88 9.04
N GLU A 144 -13.27 19.92 9.15
CA GLU A 144 -14.71 19.80 8.88
C GLU A 144 -14.91 19.66 7.36
N GLY A 145 -15.35 18.49 6.91
CA GLY A 145 -15.62 18.21 5.50
C GLY A 145 -14.40 17.87 4.63
N PHE A 146 -13.18 17.83 5.16
CA PHE A 146 -11.99 17.44 4.37
C PHE A 146 -10.91 16.78 5.23
N THR A 147 -10.07 15.96 4.59
CA THR A 147 -8.81 15.46 5.17
C THR A 147 -7.67 15.68 4.18
N ILE A 148 -6.48 15.98 4.67
CA ILE A 148 -5.23 15.94 3.88
C ILE A 148 -4.11 15.32 4.70
N ALA A 149 -3.32 14.43 4.10
CA ALA A 149 -2.17 13.80 4.71
C ALA A 149 -1.00 13.73 3.73
N GLY A 150 0.21 13.99 4.22
CA GLY A 150 1.45 13.67 3.51
C GLY A 150 2.14 12.48 4.16
N HIS A 151 2.92 11.73 3.38
CA HIS A 151 3.72 10.62 3.89
C HIS A 151 5.09 10.53 3.24
N VAL A 152 5.99 9.87 3.97
CA VAL A 152 7.31 9.45 3.49
C VAL A 152 7.49 7.99 3.88
N MET A 153 7.88 7.16 2.92
CA MET A 153 8.18 5.74 3.09
C MET A 153 9.56 5.44 2.48
N PHE A 154 10.18 4.36 2.94
CA PHE A 154 11.39 3.74 2.40
C PHE A 154 11.11 2.25 2.31
N ASP A 155 11.35 1.64 1.15
CA ASP A 155 11.03 0.24 0.88
C ASP A 155 12.32 -0.51 0.53
N TYR A 156 12.50 -1.69 1.13
CA TYR A 156 13.61 -2.60 0.84
C TYR A 156 13.06 -3.92 0.31
N VAL A 157 13.25 -4.16 -0.99
CA VAL A 157 12.84 -5.39 -1.67
C VAL A 157 14.06 -6.29 -1.86
N ASN A 158 13.90 -7.57 -1.56
CA ASN A 158 14.97 -8.58 -1.63
C ASN A 158 14.47 -9.86 -2.31
N SER A 159 15.32 -10.45 -3.14
CA SER A 159 15.17 -11.83 -3.62
C SER A 159 16.16 -12.74 -2.87
N GLU A 160 15.79 -14.01 -2.71
CA GLU A 160 16.47 -15.00 -1.87
C GLU A 160 16.14 -14.99 -0.37
N SER A 161 16.47 -16.10 0.30
CA SER A 161 16.04 -16.40 1.67
C SER A 161 16.95 -15.77 2.72
N PHE A 162 16.72 -14.50 3.07
CA PHE A 162 17.50 -13.75 4.08
C PHE A 162 19.01 -13.71 3.76
N ASN A 163 19.36 -13.42 2.50
CA ASN A 163 20.74 -13.27 2.09
C ASN A 163 21.27 -11.87 2.45
N TRP A 164 21.86 -11.73 3.65
CA TRP A 164 22.45 -10.47 4.15
C TRP A 164 23.63 -9.91 3.32
N ASN A 165 24.00 -10.56 2.20
CA ASN A 165 24.99 -10.08 1.24
C ASN A 165 24.39 -9.80 -0.15
N ASP A 166 23.07 -9.96 -0.33
CA ASP A 166 22.38 -9.41 -1.49
C ASP A 166 22.20 -7.91 -1.28
N GLU A 167 22.42 -7.13 -2.33
CA GLU A 167 22.38 -5.67 -2.28
C GLU A 167 20.95 -5.15 -2.34
N GLY A 168 20.03 -5.95 -2.91
CA GLY A 168 18.59 -5.69 -2.91
C GLY A 168 18.18 -4.47 -3.74
N ILE A 169 16.98 -3.99 -3.48
CA ILE A 169 16.39 -2.82 -4.13
C ILE A 169 15.86 -1.88 -3.03
N HIS A 170 16.29 -0.62 -3.08
CA HIS A 170 15.91 0.43 -2.14
C HIS A 170 15.14 1.54 -2.86
N THR A 171 13.93 1.83 -2.39
CA THR A 171 13.16 3.00 -2.88
C THR A 171 12.74 3.92 -1.74
N MET A 172 12.44 5.18 -2.07
CA MET A 172 11.83 6.14 -1.15
C MET A 172 10.60 6.76 -1.81
N ARG A 173 9.46 6.64 -1.13
CA ARG A 173 8.15 7.10 -1.62
C ARG A 173 7.69 8.32 -0.86
N PHE A 174 7.30 9.37 -1.58
CA PHE A 174 6.84 10.64 -1.03
C PHE A 174 5.45 10.95 -1.58
N GLY A 175 4.44 11.02 -0.73
CA GLY A 175 3.07 11.22 -1.20
C GLY A 175 2.27 12.28 -0.46
N VAL A 176 1.18 12.70 -1.11
CA VAL A 176 0.11 13.48 -0.51
C VAL A 176 -1.25 12.94 -0.96
N ASP A 177 -2.08 12.59 0.02
CA ASP A 177 -3.44 12.09 -0.14
C ASP A 177 -4.43 13.12 0.41
N GLY A 178 -5.55 13.32 -0.28
CA GLY A 178 -6.59 14.28 0.07
C GLY A 178 -8.00 13.71 -0.13
N GLN A 179 -8.90 14.09 0.77
CA GLN A 179 -10.31 13.71 0.79
C GLN A 179 -11.17 14.97 0.94
N LEU A 180 -12.25 15.09 0.18
CA LEU A 180 -13.23 16.18 0.29
C LEU A 180 -14.65 15.60 0.32
N LEU A 181 -15.34 15.75 1.45
CA LEU A 181 -16.76 15.40 1.60
C LEU A 181 -17.61 16.46 0.87
N LEU A 182 -18.41 16.01 -0.09
CA LEU A 182 -19.39 16.84 -0.80
C LEU A 182 -20.76 16.79 -0.12
N SER A 183 -21.08 15.65 0.49
CA SER A 183 -22.28 15.38 1.30
C SER A 183 -22.08 14.07 2.08
N ASP A 184 -22.99 13.76 3.00
CA ASP A 184 -23.02 12.50 3.76
C ASP A 184 -22.93 11.23 2.88
N MET A 185 -23.38 11.31 1.63
CA MET A 185 -23.37 10.21 0.64
C MET A 185 -22.22 10.27 -0.38
N TRP A 186 -21.45 11.35 -0.44
CA TRP A 186 -20.49 11.58 -1.53
C TRP A 186 -19.25 12.33 -1.10
N ASN A 187 -18.10 11.85 -1.56
CA ASN A 187 -16.80 12.49 -1.39
C ASN A 187 -15.93 12.31 -2.63
N LEU A 188 -14.88 13.12 -2.73
CA LEU A 188 -13.81 13.00 -3.70
C LEU A 188 -12.51 12.62 -2.99
N VAL A 189 -11.68 11.83 -3.66
CA VAL A 189 -10.33 11.45 -3.22
C VAL A 189 -9.34 11.82 -4.31
N ALA A 190 -8.20 12.38 -3.92
CA ALA A 190 -7.08 12.66 -4.82
C ALA A 190 -5.76 12.29 -4.13
N GLY A 191 -4.83 11.69 -4.87
CA GLY A 191 -3.52 11.30 -4.37
C GLY A 191 -2.43 11.55 -5.41
N ALA A 192 -1.22 11.84 -4.95
CA ALA A 192 -0.01 11.86 -5.76
C ALA A 192 1.16 11.30 -4.93
N GLU A 193 1.83 10.26 -5.41
CA GLU A 193 3.01 9.63 -4.80
C GLU A 193 4.18 9.69 -5.80
N TYR A 194 5.38 10.06 -5.34
CA TYR A 194 6.63 9.91 -6.10
C TYR A 194 7.48 8.81 -5.48
N THR A 195 7.72 7.75 -6.25
CA THR A 195 8.67 6.67 -5.91
C THR A 195 10.02 6.99 -6.52
N ALA A 196 11.04 7.15 -5.68
CA ALA A 196 12.44 7.35 -6.09
C ALA A 196 13.25 6.08 -5.88
N TRP A 197 14.01 5.64 -6.88
CA TRP A 197 14.98 4.54 -6.73
C TRP A 197 16.30 5.09 -6.18
N ILE A 198 16.94 4.37 -5.26
CA ILE A 198 18.09 4.87 -4.49
C ILE A 198 19.40 4.19 -4.91
N ASP A 199 19.34 2.98 -5.45
CA ASP A 199 20.51 2.12 -5.67
C ASP A 199 21.47 2.67 -6.73
N GLU A 200 22.77 2.69 -6.40
CA GLU A 200 23.77 3.37 -7.21
C GLU A 200 23.99 2.74 -8.59
N ASP A 201 23.67 1.46 -8.80
CA ASP A 201 23.91 0.72 -10.07
C ASP A 201 22.71 0.73 -11.05
N MET A 202 21.63 1.49 -10.76
CA MET A 202 20.41 1.59 -11.58
C MET A 202 20.57 2.36 -12.93
N TRP A 203 21.76 2.34 -13.56
CA TRP A 203 22.15 3.26 -14.65
C TRP A 203 21.34 3.15 -15.95
N GLU A 204 20.57 2.08 -16.14
CA GLU A 204 19.70 1.86 -17.32
C GLU A 204 18.20 1.88 -16.96
N MET A 205 17.82 2.28 -15.74
CA MET A 205 16.43 2.32 -15.26
C MET A 205 15.96 3.75 -14.92
N ASP A 206 14.64 3.91 -14.79
CA ASP A 206 14.01 5.18 -14.43
C ASP A 206 14.44 5.65 -13.03
N LEU A 207 14.72 6.95 -12.89
CA LEU A 207 15.07 7.59 -11.62
C LEU A 207 13.89 7.70 -10.65
N GLY A 208 12.68 7.46 -11.14
CA GLY A 208 11.46 7.39 -10.34
C GLY A 208 10.17 7.52 -11.15
N THR A 209 9.06 7.43 -10.43
CA THR A 209 7.69 7.43 -10.97
C THR A 209 6.80 8.32 -10.13
N TRP A 210 5.98 9.17 -10.77
CA TRP A 210 4.80 9.75 -10.13
C TRP A 210 3.55 8.93 -10.44
N ASP A 211 2.87 8.48 -9.39
CA ASP A 211 1.56 7.85 -9.44
C ASP A 211 0.50 8.85 -8.97
N PHE A 212 -0.37 9.26 -9.91
CA PHE A 212 -1.51 10.13 -9.65
C PHE A 212 -2.80 9.31 -9.57
N MET A 213 -3.63 9.59 -8.58
CA MET A 213 -4.95 8.99 -8.40
C MET A 213 -6.01 10.08 -8.22
N PHE A 214 -7.16 9.92 -8.89
CA PHE A 214 -8.37 10.67 -8.58
C PHE A 214 -9.58 9.73 -8.54
N GLY A 215 -10.52 9.95 -7.63
CA GLY A 215 -11.74 9.15 -7.54
C GLY A 215 -12.86 9.83 -6.77
N ALA A 216 -14.01 9.18 -6.76
CA ALA A 216 -15.18 9.57 -5.99
C ALA A 216 -15.80 8.34 -5.32
N ASN A 217 -16.16 8.45 -4.04
CA ASN A 217 -16.92 7.41 -3.34
C ASN A 217 -18.38 7.82 -3.17
N TYR A 218 -19.25 6.83 -3.34
CA TYR A 218 -20.61 6.84 -2.84
C TYR A 218 -20.68 6.07 -1.52
N ASN A 219 -21.06 6.77 -0.46
CA ASN A 219 -21.26 6.16 0.86
C ASN A 219 -22.67 5.55 0.89
N ILE A 220 -22.74 4.25 1.20
CA ILE A 220 -23.99 3.49 1.32
C ILE A 220 -24.62 3.73 2.69
N ASP A 221 -23.78 3.75 3.72
CA ASP A 221 -24.09 4.12 5.11
C ASP A 221 -22.77 4.51 5.82
N GLU A 222 -22.82 4.80 7.11
CA GLU A 222 -21.67 5.27 7.92
C GLU A 222 -20.51 4.28 8.04
N THR A 223 -20.66 3.02 7.60
CA THR A 223 -19.59 2.01 7.63
C THR A 223 -19.28 1.41 6.26
N LYS A 224 -19.94 1.83 5.16
CA LYS A 224 -19.83 1.19 3.83
C LYS A 224 -19.75 2.19 2.68
N PHE A 225 -18.80 2.00 1.76
CA PHE A 225 -18.70 2.79 0.53
C PHE A 225 -18.41 1.95 -0.72
N ILE A 226 -18.74 2.50 -1.89
CA ILE A 226 -18.24 2.05 -3.19
C ILE A 226 -17.61 3.25 -3.93
N GLY A 227 -16.40 3.07 -4.42
CA GLY A 227 -15.59 4.11 -5.08
C GLY A 227 -15.22 3.77 -6.50
N ALA A 228 -15.14 4.78 -7.36
CA ALA A 228 -14.60 4.68 -8.72
C ALA A 228 -13.42 5.64 -8.89
N TYR A 229 -12.36 5.15 -9.53
CA TYR A 229 -11.04 5.78 -9.58
C TYR A 229 -10.46 5.76 -10.99
N ILE A 230 -9.65 6.76 -11.28
CA ILE A 230 -8.79 6.88 -12.46
C ILE A 230 -7.37 7.13 -11.93
N SER A 231 -6.39 6.42 -12.47
CA SER A 231 -4.97 6.66 -12.20
C SER A 231 -4.20 7.04 -13.47
N LYS A 232 -3.07 7.71 -13.26
CA LYS A 232 -2.15 8.13 -14.31
C LYS A 232 -0.73 8.10 -13.78
N GLU A 233 0.18 7.58 -14.58
CA GLU A 233 1.59 7.44 -14.25
C GLU A 233 2.44 8.42 -15.09
N MET A 234 3.48 9.00 -14.48
CA MET A 234 4.52 9.78 -15.15
C MET A 234 5.89 9.25 -14.73
N VAL A 235 6.77 8.97 -15.70
CA VAL A 235 8.09 8.39 -15.46
C VAL A 235 9.18 9.45 -15.58
N HIS A 236 10.21 9.34 -14.73
CA HIS A 236 11.43 10.14 -14.75
C HIS A 236 12.58 9.29 -15.32
N ALA A 237 12.87 9.44 -16.61
CA ALA A 237 13.89 8.64 -17.28
C ALA A 237 15.31 8.99 -16.79
N ALA A 238 16.26 8.04 -16.91
CA ALA A 238 17.68 8.25 -16.60
C ALA A 238 18.31 9.46 -17.30
N GLU A 239 17.81 9.84 -18.47
CA GLU A 239 18.28 11.02 -19.23
C GLU A 239 17.77 12.37 -18.66
N GLY A 240 16.95 12.34 -17.59
CA GLY A 240 16.36 13.51 -16.94
C GLY A 240 15.07 14.02 -17.60
N GLU A 241 14.53 13.28 -18.56
CA GLU A 241 13.24 13.56 -19.20
C GLU A 241 12.07 13.04 -18.35
N TRP A 242 10.91 13.68 -18.48
CA TRP A 242 9.68 13.30 -17.80
C TRP A 242 8.60 13.01 -18.84
N ASP A 243 8.09 11.77 -18.88
CA ASP A 243 7.08 11.35 -19.85
C ASP A 243 5.79 10.82 -19.20
N MET A 244 4.66 11.13 -19.81
CA MET A 244 3.31 10.78 -19.36
C MET A 244 2.83 9.55 -20.11
N LEU A 245 3.14 8.38 -19.56
CA LEU A 245 2.90 7.06 -20.16
C LEU A 245 1.51 6.94 -20.77
N ASP A 246 1.38 6.35 -21.96
CA ASP A 246 0.11 6.24 -22.67
C ASP A 246 -1.00 5.54 -21.85
N GLY A 247 -2.26 5.91 -22.11
CA GLY A 247 -3.42 5.34 -21.42
C GLY A 247 -3.77 5.98 -20.06
N PHE A 248 -4.58 5.26 -19.29
CA PHE A 248 -5.05 5.58 -17.93
C PHE A 248 -5.39 4.26 -17.23
N GLY A 249 -5.03 4.12 -15.94
CA GLY A 249 -5.57 3.05 -15.11
C GLY A 249 -6.99 3.38 -14.65
N PHE A 250 -7.84 2.36 -14.50
CA PHE A 250 -9.20 2.50 -14.00
C PHE A 250 -9.44 1.50 -12.87
N GLY A 251 -10.09 1.93 -11.80
CA GLY A 251 -10.32 1.07 -10.63
C GLY A 251 -11.65 1.31 -9.92
N VAL A 252 -12.08 0.30 -9.18
CA VAL A 252 -13.23 0.32 -8.27
C VAL A 252 -12.74 -0.16 -6.91
N LYS A 253 -13.23 0.46 -5.82
CA LYS A 253 -13.06 -0.03 -4.45
C LYS A 253 -14.42 -0.25 -3.81
N PHE A 254 -14.52 -1.26 -2.96
CA PHE A 254 -15.63 -1.44 -2.02
C PHE A 254 -15.02 -1.53 -0.63
N GLY A 255 -15.56 -0.76 0.33
CA GLY A 255 -15.06 -0.75 1.70
C GLY A 255 -16.18 -0.97 2.71
N ILE A 256 -15.87 -1.72 3.77
CA ILE A 256 -16.76 -1.99 4.90
C ILE A 256 -15.99 -2.01 6.23
N ASP A 257 -16.56 -1.35 7.25
CA ASP A 257 -16.19 -1.44 8.67
C ASP A 257 -17.32 -2.15 9.44
N PHE A 258 -16.96 -2.98 10.44
CA PHE A 258 -17.82 -3.98 11.08
C PHE A 258 -18.03 -3.77 12.59
#